data_AF-A0ABD0VI78-F1
#
_entry.id   AF-A0ABD0VI78-F1
#
_cell.length_a   1.000
_cell.length_b   1.000
_cell.length_c   1.000
_cell.angle_alpha   90.00
_cell.angle_beta   90.00
_cell.angle_gamma   90.00
#
_symmetry.space_group_name_H-M   'P 1'
#
loop_
_entity.id
_entity.type
_entity.pdbx_description
1 polymer ?
#
loop_
_entity_poly.entity_id
_entity_poly.type
_entity_poly.pdbx_seq_one_letter_code
_entity_poly.pdbx_strand_id
1 'polypeptide(L)'
;MELMNGAAENYHQSWWKRHGVVLDGEIGALCVKHGNYDLTAKSYTKVCALYAGEGWQDLLVEVLPNLAVCQKILNDQAGYLSSCVQLLSLDNGLFSIKERQLFSDGLTDSLQGLSGVEMSSVVDWRKFYFERYTFVGKLVGWYYDKDGNPTKHLKGIEAKAKRAARLQEKQKIEEAKIPSCNSKWSQQEGGEVWCDAGYPRLVQRPLEMALNGKRSRRCACFKEEELGQPGLEVYKNCDFLSKSCVV
;
A
#
# COMPACT_ATOMS: atom_id res chain seq x y z
N MET A 1 40.79 7.94 4.96
CA MET A 1 39.55 8.18 4.19
C MET A 1 39.60 7.25 2.98
N GLU A 2 39.23 5.98 3.17
CA GLU A 2 39.21 4.93 2.13
C GLU A 2 37.95 5.05 1.27
N LEU A 3 37.80 6.19 0.58
CA LEU A 3 36.60 6.54 -0.20
C LEU A 3 36.86 6.53 -1.72
N MET A 4 37.94 5.90 -2.19
CA MET A 4 38.40 6.16 -3.57
C MET A 4 38.64 4.93 -4.45
N ASN A 5 38.85 3.71 -3.94
CA ASN A 5 39.22 2.61 -4.84
C ASN A 5 38.00 1.97 -5.52
N GLY A 6 36.97 1.57 -4.75
CA GLY A 6 35.77 0.96 -5.34
C GLY A 6 34.91 1.92 -6.18
N ALA A 7 34.88 3.20 -5.79
CA ALA A 7 34.22 4.29 -6.53
C ALA A 7 34.85 4.48 -7.89
N ALA A 8 36.18 4.67 -7.92
CA ALA A 8 36.91 4.97 -9.14
C ALA A 8 36.90 3.79 -10.12
N GLU A 9 37.02 2.56 -9.61
CA GLU A 9 37.00 1.35 -10.44
C GLU A 9 35.65 1.15 -11.15
N ASN A 10 34.53 1.45 -10.47
CA ASN A 10 33.18 1.34 -11.06
C ASN A 10 32.74 2.59 -11.84
N TYR A 11 33.28 3.77 -11.49
CA TYR A 11 32.98 5.04 -12.15
C TYR A 11 33.30 4.99 -13.64
N HIS A 12 34.45 4.42 -14.01
CA HIS A 12 34.90 4.34 -15.40
C HIS A 12 34.14 3.33 -16.27
N GLN A 13 33.46 2.36 -15.66
CA GLN A 13 32.64 1.36 -16.36
C GLN A 13 31.15 1.75 -16.47
N SER A 14 30.74 2.83 -15.79
CA SER A 14 29.34 3.24 -15.73
C SER A 14 28.98 4.19 -16.89
N TRP A 15 27.91 3.87 -17.62
CA TRP A 15 27.37 4.77 -18.64
C TRP A 15 26.82 6.04 -17.97
N TRP A 16 27.10 7.21 -18.54
CA TRP A 16 26.81 8.60 -18.13
C TRP A 16 25.56 8.87 -17.25
N LYS A 17 24.51 8.05 -17.34
CA LYS A 17 23.30 8.09 -16.50
C LYS A 17 23.49 7.51 -15.08
N ARG A 18 24.64 6.89 -14.75
CA ARG A 18 24.84 6.09 -13.52
C ARG A 18 25.75 6.71 -12.46
N HIS A 19 26.44 7.81 -12.76
CA HIS A 19 27.33 8.51 -11.82
C HIS A 19 26.64 8.99 -10.54
N GLY A 20 25.41 9.49 -10.65
CA GLY A 20 24.63 9.94 -9.49
C GLY A 20 24.35 8.81 -8.49
N VAL A 21 24.30 7.56 -8.95
CA VAL A 21 23.88 6.42 -8.13
C VAL A 21 25.04 5.80 -7.36
N VAL A 22 26.25 5.80 -7.93
CA VAL A 22 27.47 5.48 -7.18
C VAL A 22 27.62 6.47 -6.03
N LEU A 23 27.40 7.76 -6.30
CA LEU A 23 27.41 8.81 -5.29
C LEU A 23 26.32 8.60 -4.22
N ASP A 24 25.07 8.31 -4.61
CA ASP A 24 24.00 8.03 -3.63
C ASP A 24 24.32 6.80 -2.76
N GLY A 25 24.90 5.74 -3.33
CA GLY A 25 25.34 4.56 -2.58
C GLY A 25 26.43 4.88 -1.55
N GLU A 26 27.41 5.68 -1.92
CA GLU A 26 28.49 6.10 -1.03
C GLU A 26 28.04 7.07 0.05
N ILE A 27 27.17 8.02 -0.31
CA ILE A 27 26.51 8.91 0.65
C ILE A 27 25.76 8.06 1.68
N GLY A 28 25.03 7.03 1.22
CA GLY A 28 24.39 6.06 2.10
C GLY A 28 25.39 5.38 3.04
N ALA A 29 26.47 4.82 2.52
CA ALA A 29 27.48 4.11 3.30
C ALA A 29 28.17 5.01 4.35
N LEU A 30 28.41 6.28 4.02
CA LEU A 30 28.92 7.27 4.96
C LEU A 30 27.89 7.64 6.02
N CYS A 31 26.65 7.89 5.61
CA CYS A 31 25.57 8.27 6.53
C CYS A 31 25.28 7.17 7.56
N VAL A 32 25.37 5.88 7.18
CA VAL A 32 25.29 4.75 8.12
C VAL A 32 26.36 4.87 9.21
N LYS A 33 27.61 5.12 8.83
CA LYS A 33 28.73 5.26 9.78
C LYS A 33 28.55 6.44 10.74
N HIS A 34 27.84 7.48 10.29
CA HIS A 34 27.52 8.67 11.09
C HIS A 34 26.18 8.58 11.83
N GLY A 35 25.46 7.46 11.75
CA GLY A 35 24.16 7.26 12.40
C GLY A 35 23.02 8.08 11.81
N ASN A 36 23.17 8.62 10.59
CA ASN A 36 22.11 9.36 9.90
C ASN A 36 21.24 8.39 9.07
N TYR A 37 20.34 7.69 9.77
CA TYR A 37 19.52 6.64 9.18
C TYR A 37 18.48 7.15 8.18
N ASP A 38 17.95 8.37 8.36
CA ASP A 38 16.98 8.97 7.42
C ASP A 38 17.62 9.26 6.05
N LEU A 39 18.78 9.91 6.05
CA LEU A 39 19.48 10.21 4.80
C LEU A 39 20.00 8.93 4.12
N THR A 40 20.42 7.94 4.92
CA THR A 40 20.77 6.62 4.42
C THR A 40 19.59 5.96 3.72
N ALA A 41 18.43 5.89 4.38
CA ALA A 41 17.25 5.23 3.84
C ALA A 41 16.80 5.86 2.53
N LYS A 42 16.82 7.20 2.44
CA LYS A 42 16.52 7.93 1.19
C LYS A 42 17.49 7.59 0.07
N SER A 43 18.79 7.62 0.37
CA SER A 43 19.84 7.37 -0.63
C SER A 43 19.76 5.93 -1.14
N TYR A 44 19.67 4.95 -0.25
CA TYR A 44 19.57 3.53 -0.62
C TYR A 44 18.25 3.17 -1.29
N THR A 45 17.13 3.79 -0.90
CA THR A 45 15.86 3.60 -1.62
C THR A 45 15.99 4.04 -3.08
N LYS A 46 16.68 5.16 -3.34
CA LYS A 46 16.94 5.64 -4.70
C LYS A 46 17.83 4.68 -5.49
N VAL A 47 18.88 4.14 -4.87
CA VAL A 47 19.74 3.11 -5.47
C VAL A 47 18.91 1.86 -5.85
N CYS A 48 18.11 1.34 -4.91
CA CYS A 48 17.27 0.17 -5.16
C CYS A 48 16.22 0.40 -6.25
N ALA A 49 15.56 1.57 -6.25
CA ALA A 49 14.53 1.90 -7.25
C ALA A 49 15.08 1.95 -8.68
N LEU A 50 16.33 2.38 -8.85
CA LEU A 50 16.98 2.44 -10.16
C LEU A 50 17.43 1.06 -10.66
N TYR A 51 17.89 0.19 -9.77
CA TYR A 51 18.55 -1.06 -10.16
C TYR A 51 17.71 -2.34 -10.03
N ALA A 52 16.58 -2.30 -9.33
CA ALA A 52 15.67 -3.44 -9.21
C ALA A 52 15.13 -3.93 -10.58
N GLY A 53 15.03 -3.04 -11.58
CA GLY A 53 14.57 -3.38 -12.93
C GLY A 53 15.67 -3.84 -13.89
N GLU A 54 16.94 -3.65 -13.55
CA GLU A 54 18.09 -3.90 -14.45
C GLU A 54 18.89 -5.17 -14.09
N GLY A 55 18.47 -5.94 -13.08
CA GLY A 55 19.07 -7.23 -12.74
C GLY A 55 20.40 -7.15 -11.98
N TRP A 56 20.72 -6.01 -11.34
CA TRP A 56 21.96 -5.81 -10.57
C TRP A 56 21.88 -6.43 -9.18
N GLN A 57 21.81 -7.75 -9.13
CA GLN A 57 21.62 -8.45 -7.86
C GLN A 57 22.77 -8.22 -6.87
N ASP A 58 24.02 -8.19 -7.35
CA ASP A 58 25.21 -7.99 -6.50
C ASP A 58 25.18 -6.66 -5.73
N LEU A 59 24.78 -5.57 -6.39
CA LEU A 59 24.64 -4.26 -5.75
C LEU A 59 23.47 -4.24 -4.75
N LEU A 60 22.36 -4.89 -5.11
CA LEU A 60 21.20 -4.98 -4.22
C LEU A 60 21.51 -5.78 -2.96
N VAL A 61 22.38 -6.80 -3.04
CA VAL A 61 22.85 -7.57 -1.88
C VAL A 61 23.58 -6.69 -0.87
N GLU A 62 24.35 -5.70 -1.32
CA GLU A 62 25.09 -4.79 -0.43
C GLU A 62 24.19 -3.71 0.19
N VAL A 63 23.19 -3.24 -0.56
CA VAL A 63 22.39 -2.06 -0.21
C VAL A 63 21.14 -2.42 0.61
N LEU A 64 20.38 -3.45 0.19
CA LEU A 64 19.09 -3.79 0.77
C LEU A 64 19.15 -4.14 2.27
N PRO A 65 20.15 -4.88 2.80
CA PRO A 65 20.21 -5.18 4.22
C PRO A 65 20.36 -3.91 5.06
N ASN A 66 21.21 -2.97 4.61
CA ASN A 66 21.42 -1.70 5.30
C ASN A 66 20.17 -0.81 5.24
N LEU A 67 19.47 -0.79 4.10
CA LEU A 67 18.20 -0.10 3.96
C LEU A 67 17.14 -0.66 4.92
N ALA A 68 17.00 -1.99 4.99
CA ALA A 68 16.06 -2.66 5.88
C ALA A 68 16.33 -2.32 7.36
N VAL A 69 17.60 -2.32 7.79
CA VAL A 69 17.98 -1.90 9.14
C VAL A 69 17.59 -0.46 9.41
N CYS A 70 17.88 0.47 8.48
CA CYS A 70 17.53 1.87 8.64
C CYS A 70 16.01 2.07 8.75
N GLN A 71 15.22 1.42 7.89
CA GLN A 71 13.76 1.48 7.93
C GLN A 71 13.20 0.95 9.25
N LYS A 72 13.77 -0.14 9.77
CA LYS A 72 13.39 -0.68 11.08
C LYS A 72 13.68 0.31 12.22
N ILE A 73 14.83 0.99 12.19
CA ILE A 73 15.19 2.03 13.18
C ILE A 73 14.25 3.24 13.08
N LEU A 74 13.87 3.63 11.86
CA LEU A 74 12.96 4.74 11.60
C LEU A 74 11.48 4.38 11.85
N ASN A 75 11.18 3.15 12.29
CA ASN A 75 9.83 2.64 12.46
C ASN A 75 8.99 2.67 11.16
N ASP A 76 9.65 2.60 10.00
CA ASP A 76 9.01 2.44 8.69
C ASP A 76 8.81 0.95 8.39
N GLN A 77 7.74 0.39 8.93
CA GLN A 77 7.42 -1.03 8.78
C GLN A 77 7.10 -1.40 7.32
N ALA A 78 6.44 -0.51 6.56
CA ALA A 78 6.11 -0.79 5.17
C ALA A 78 7.37 -0.85 4.30
N GLY A 79 8.27 0.12 4.48
CA GLY A 79 9.57 0.12 3.83
C GLY A 79 10.38 -1.13 4.17
N TYR A 80 10.47 -1.47 5.47
CA TYR A 80 11.20 -2.65 5.94
C TYR A 80 10.70 -3.94 5.28
N LEU A 81 9.39 -4.18 5.28
CA LEU A 81 8.81 -5.39 4.67
C LEU A 81 9.03 -5.43 3.15
N SER A 82 8.97 -4.29 2.47
CA SER A 82 9.29 -4.19 1.04
C SER A 82 10.74 -4.61 0.77
N SER A 83 11.68 -4.11 1.57
CA SER A 83 13.10 -4.47 1.47
C SER A 83 13.33 -5.96 1.73
N CYS A 84 12.65 -6.54 2.73
CA CYS A 84 12.71 -7.99 3.00
C CYS A 84 12.20 -8.84 1.83
N VAL A 85 11.08 -8.45 1.19
CA VAL A 85 10.56 -9.16 0.01
C VAL A 85 11.54 -9.07 -1.15
N GLN A 86 12.17 -7.92 -1.37
CA GLN A 86 13.21 -7.75 -2.40
C GLN A 86 14.41 -8.64 -2.12
N LEU A 87 14.91 -8.68 -0.88
CA LEU A 87 16.01 -9.56 -0.46
C LEU A 87 15.72 -11.04 -0.74
N LEU A 88 14.51 -11.49 -0.42
CA LEU A 88 14.09 -12.87 -0.66
C LEU A 88 13.90 -13.21 -2.14
N SER A 89 13.69 -12.19 -2.98
CA SER A 89 13.53 -12.32 -4.42
C SER A 89 14.86 -12.39 -5.19
N LEU A 90 15.99 -12.08 -4.54
CA LEU A 90 17.32 -12.23 -5.12
C LEU A 90 17.72 -13.71 -5.24
N ASP A 91 18.70 -14.02 -6.10
CA ASP A 91 19.12 -15.40 -6.38
C ASP A 91 19.47 -16.19 -5.12
N ASN A 92 19.01 -17.45 -5.07
CA ASN A 92 19.11 -18.34 -3.90
C ASN A 92 20.56 -18.56 -3.40
N GLY A 93 21.56 -18.38 -4.25
CA GLY A 93 22.98 -18.51 -3.89
C GLY A 93 23.62 -17.30 -3.21
N LEU A 94 22.95 -16.14 -3.21
CA LEU A 94 23.53 -14.88 -2.71
C LEU A 94 23.52 -14.72 -1.19
N PHE A 95 22.67 -15.49 -0.50
CA PHE A 95 22.53 -15.44 0.96
C PHE A 95 22.44 -16.84 1.54
N SER A 96 23.00 -17.02 2.74
CA SER A 96 22.83 -18.26 3.51
C SER A 96 21.38 -18.47 3.93
N ILE A 97 21.03 -19.72 4.26
CA ILE A 97 19.70 -20.08 4.77
C ILE A 97 19.35 -19.27 6.03
N LYS A 98 20.34 -19.01 6.91
CA LYS A 98 20.13 -18.25 8.14
C LYS A 98 19.78 -16.79 7.85
N GLU A 99 20.46 -16.16 6.89
CA GLU A 99 20.17 -14.77 6.48
C GLU A 99 18.79 -14.65 5.85
N ARG A 100 18.44 -15.59 4.96
CA ARG A 100 17.08 -15.64 4.37
C ARG A 100 16.00 -15.81 5.43
N GLN A 101 16.25 -16.63 6.45
CA GLN A 101 15.29 -16.81 7.55
C GLN A 101 15.09 -15.51 8.35
N LEU A 102 16.13 -14.71 8.55
CA LEU A 102 16.03 -13.39 9.20
C LEU A 102 15.18 -12.41 8.38
N PHE A 103 15.31 -12.42 7.04
CA PHE A 103 14.49 -11.55 6.18
C PHE A 103 13.02 -11.98 6.12
N SER A 104 12.76 -13.28 6.32
CA SER A 104 11.40 -13.81 6.39
C SER A 104 10.71 -13.56 7.74
N ASP A 105 11.46 -13.14 8.76
CA ASP A 105 10.90 -12.88 10.08
C ASP A 105 9.87 -11.74 10.02
N GLY A 106 8.63 -12.02 10.43
CA GLY A 106 7.50 -11.09 10.33
C GLY A 106 6.75 -11.11 8.98
N LEU A 107 7.22 -11.84 7.97
CA LEU A 107 6.42 -12.12 6.78
C LEU A 107 5.50 -13.32 7.02
N THR A 108 4.23 -13.16 6.66
CA THR A 108 3.25 -14.24 6.73
C THR A 108 2.44 -14.28 5.44
N ASP A 109 2.14 -15.48 4.98
CA ASP A 109 1.19 -15.73 3.89
C ASP A 109 -0.27 -15.71 4.39
N SER A 110 -0.51 -15.60 5.69
CA SER A 110 -1.84 -15.55 6.29
C SER A 110 -2.55 -14.25 5.96
N LEU A 111 -3.78 -14.35 5.44
CA LEU A 111 -4.69 -13.22 5.24
C LEU A 111 -5.56 -12.92 6.47
N GLN A 112 -5.21 -13.48 7.63
CA GLN A 112 -5.91 -13.18 8.88
C GLN A 112 -5.70 -11.72 9.27
N GLY A 113 -6.74 -11.08 9.83
CA GLY A 113 -6.71 -9.66 10.20
C GLY A 113 -7.12 -8.70 9.09
N LEU A 114 -7.12 -9.13 7.81
CA LEU A 114 -7.64 -8.31 6.72
C LEU A 114 -9.16 -8.12 6.81
N SER A 115 -9.60 -6.91 6.49
CA SER A 115 -11.00 -6.57 6.29
C SER A 115 -11.60 -7.33 5.10
N GLY A 116 -12.93 -7.33 4.97
CA GLY A 116 -13.59 -7.94 3.82
C GLY A 116 -13.16 -7.29 2.50
N VAL A 117 -12.94 -5.98 2.50
CA VAL A 117 -12.51 -5.21 1.32
C VAL A 117 -11.09 -5.58 0.91
N GLU A 118 -10.13 -5.54 1.84
CA GLU A 118 -8.74 -5.90 1.56
C GLU A 118 -8.63 -7.33 1.07
N MET A 119 -9.41 -8.24 1.67
CA MET A 119 -9.46 -9.63 1.24
C MET A 119 -10.06 -9.79 -0.17
N SER A 120 -11.09 -9.01 -0.52
CA SER A 120 -11.61 -8.95 -1.89
C SER A 120 -10.53 -8.50 -2.86
N SER A 121 -9.79 -7.44 -2.54
CA SER A 121 -8.69 -6.95 -3.36
C SER A 121 -7.64 -8.03 -3.61
N VAL A 122 -7.22 -8.78 -2.58
CA VAL A 122 -6.25 -9.88 -2.75
C VAL A 122 -6.78 -10.96 -3.69
N VAL A 123 -8.06 -11.33 -3.57
CA VAL A 123 -8.70 -12.32 -4.45
C VAL A 123 -8.81 -11.80 -5.90
N ASP A 124 -9.07 -10.52 -6.09
CA ASP A 124 -9.11 -9.87 -7.41
C ASP A 124 -7.72 -9.82 -8.05
N TRP A 125 -6.67 -9.51 -7.28
CA TRP A 125 -5.28 -9.58 -7.73
C TRP A 125 -4.91 -11.01 -8.17
N ARG A 126 -5.30 -12.02 -7.39
CA ARG A 126 -5.11 -13.42 -7.77
C ARG A 126 -5.78 -13.73 -9.12
N LYS A 127 -7.01 -13.25 -9.34
CA LYS A 127 -7.73 -13.42 -10.62
C LYS A 127 -6.95 -12.75 -11.77
N PHE A 128 -6.50 -11.51 -11.57
CA PHE A 128 -5.68 -10.78 -12.55
C PHE A 128 -4.43 -11.58 -12.92
N TYR A 129 -3.70 -12.14 -11.95
CA TYR A 129 -2.51 -12.93 -12.24
C TYR A 129 -2.82 -14.19 -13.04
N PHE A 130 -3.89 -14.92 -12.72
CA PHE A 130 -4.31 -16.08 -13.50
C PHE A 130 -4.69 -15.75 -14.94
N GLU A 131 -5.22 -14.55 -15.19
CA GLU A 131 -5.62 -14.11 -16.53
C GLU A 131 -4.45 -13.56 -17.36
N ARG A 132 -3.42 -13.01 -16.70
CA ARG A 132 -2.33 -12.28 -17.36
C ARG A 132 -1.01 -13.02 -17.45
N TYR A 133 -0.80 -14.04 -16.63
CA TYR A 133 0.48 -14.76 -16.52
C TYR A 133 0.28 -16.25 -16.73
N THR A 134 1.35 -16.91 -17.21
CA THR A 134 1.36 -18.35 -17.37
C THR A 134 1.21 -19.03 -16.02
N PHE A 135 0.15 -19.81 -15.86
CA PHE A 135 -0.08 -20.58 -14.65
C PHE A 135 0.90 -21.76 -14.56
N VAL A 136 1.76 -21.75 -13.55
CA VAL A 136 2.80 -22.78 -13.34
C VAL A 136 2.48 -23.81 -12.26
N GLY A 137 1.47 -23.56 -11.42
CA GLY A 137 1.07 -24.50 -10.37
C GLY A 137 0.50 -23.83 -9.11
N LYS A 138 0.28 -24.66 -8.08
CA LYS A 138 -0.21 -24.24 -6.76
C LYS A 138 0.87 -24.48 -5.71
N LEU A 139 0.99 -23.56 -4.76
CA LEU A 139 1.88 -23.72 -3.61
C LEU A 139 1.19 -24.52 -2.51
N VAL A 140 1.82 -25.63 -2.09
CA VAL A 140 1.38 -26.44 -0.95
C VAL A 140 1.56 -25.63 0.33
N GLY A 141 0.51 -25.49 1.14
CA GLY A 141 0.54 -24.70 2.37
C GLY A 141 -0.86 -24.32 2.86
N TRP A 142 -1.01 -23.07 3.32
CA TRP A 142 -2.26 -22.58 3.93
C TRP A 142 -3.48 -22.71 3.01
N TYR A 143 -3.29 -22.50 1.70
CA TYR A 143 -4.39 -22.38 0.74
C TYR A 143 -4.65 -23.62 -0.10
N TYR A 144 -3.62 -24.42 -0.37
CA TYR A 144 -3.71 -25.66 -1.12
C TYR A 144 -2.98 -26.80 -0.40
N ASP A 145 -3.56 -27.99 -0.40
CA ASP A 145 -2.91 -29.17 0.13
C ASP A 145 -1.91 -29.80 -0.88
N LYS A 146 -1.26 -30.88 -0.47
CA LYS A 146 -0.28 -31.64 -1.28
C LYS A 146 -0.84 -32.16 -2.62
N ASP A 147 -2.16 -32.36 -2.69
CA ASP A 147 -2.86 -32.85 -3.87
C ASP A 147 -3.38 -31.68 -4.73
N GLY A 148 -3.11 -30.43 -4.31
CA GLY A 148 -3.54 -29.21 -4.98
C GLY A 148 -5.00 -28.82 -4.71
N ASN A 149 -5.67 -29.46 -3.75
CA ASN A 149 -7.06 -29.15 -3.41
C ASN A 149 -7.15 -27.92 -2.50
N PRO A 150 -8.21 -27.10 -2.65
CA PRO A 150 -8.42 -25.94 -1.81
C PRO A 150 -8.69 -26.34 -0.35
N THR A 151 -7.90 -25.77 0.57
CA THR A 151 -8.08 -26.01 2.01
C THR A 151 -9.34 -25.32 2.54
N LYS A 152 -9.71 -25.61 3.80
CA LYS A 152 -10.78 -24.88 4.49
C LYS A 152 -10.49 -23.37 4.61
N HIS A 153 -9.22 -22.99 4.74
CA HIS A 153 -8.80 -21.59 4.81
C HIS A 153 -9.12 -20.85 3.51
N LEU A 154 -8.73 -21.43 2.37
CA LEU A 154 -8.99 -20.83 1.06
C LEU A 154 -10.50 -20.65 0.82
N LYS A 155 -11.29 -21.69 1.11
CA LYS A 155 -12.76 -21.63 0.99
C LYS A 155 -13.37 -20.53 1.85
N GLY A 156 -12.88 -20.36 3.08
CA GLY A 156 -13.32 -19.30 3.98
C GLY A 156 -12.99 -17.89 3.46
N ILE A 157 -11.77 -17.72 2.93
CA ILE A 157 -11.32 -16.46 2.33
C ILE A 157 -12.15 -16.10 1.10
N GLU A 158 -12.36 -17.04 0.19
CA GLU A 158 -13.17 -16.81 -1.02
C GLU A 158 -14.63 -16.48 -0.68
N ALA A 159 -15.20 -17.15 0.32
CA ALA A 159 -16.55 -16.83 0.80
C ALA A 159 -16.62 -15.42 1.41
N LYS A 160 -15.64 -15.02 2.23
CA LYS A 160 -15.56 -13.69 2.83
C LYS A 160 -15.37 -12.60 1.77
N ALA A 161 -14.46 -12.80 0.82
CA ALA A 161 -14.23 -11.91 -0.32
C ALA A 161 -15.49 -11.76 -1.18
N LYS A 162 -16.14 -12.86 -1.55
CA LYS A 162 -17.39 -12.84 -2.33
C LYS A 162 -18.52 -12.10 -1.61
N ARG A 163 -18.63 -12.26 -0.29
CA ARG A 163 -19.58 -11.50 0.53
C ARG A 163 -19.24 -10.00 0.52
N ALA A 164 -17.97 -9.66 0.68
CA ALA A 164 -17.52 -8.27 0.67
C ALA A 164 -17.80 -7.59 -0.67
N ALA A 165 -17.45 -8.22 -1.80
CA ALA A 165 -17.74 -7.71 -3.13
C ALA A 165 -19.25 -7.43 -3.34
N ARG A 166 -20.11 -8.34 -2.89
CA ARG A 166 -21.59 -8.15 -2.95
C ARG A 166 -22.06 -6.97 -2.10
N LEU A 167 -21.52 -6.80 -0.90
CA LEU A 167 -21.87 -5.70 -0.01
C LEU A 167 -21.38 -4.36 -0.57
N GLN A 168 -20.19 -4.32 -1.17
CA GLN A 168 -19.68 -3.13 -1.85
C GLN A 168 -20.54 -2.73 -3.03
N GLU A 169 -20.94 -3.68 -3.86
CA GLU A 169 -21.82 -3.39 -4.99
C GLU A 169 -23.19 -2.89 -4.53
N LYS A 170 -23.77 -3.51 -3.50
CA LYS A 170 -25.01 -3.02 -2.89
C LYS A 170 -24.84 -1.60 -2.34
N GLN A 171 -23.71 -1.29 -1.69
CA GLN A 171 -23.43 0.05 -1.19
C GLN A 171 -23.36 1.06 -2.34
N LYS A 172 -22.68 0.73 -3.46
CA LYS A 172 -22.63 1.59 -4.64
C LYS A 172 -24.01 1.86 -5.23
N ILE A 173 -24.86 0.84 -5.34
CA ILE A 173 -26.23 0.98 -5.85
C ILE A 173 -27.06 1.90 -4.95
N GLU A 174 -26.98 1.73 -3.61
CA GLU A 174 -27.68 2.61 -2.68
C GLU A 174 -27.13 4.04 -2.71
N GLU A 175 -25.81 4.21 -2.85
CA GLU A 175 -25.19 5.53 -2.97
C GLU A 175 -25.55 6.24 -4.27
N ALA A 176 -25.68 5.51 -5.38
CA ALA A 176 -26.04 6.07 -6.67
C ALA A 176 -27.47 6.64 -6.72
N LYS A 177 -28.35 6.26 -5.78
CA LYS A 177 -29.71 6.83 -5.67
C LYS A 177 -29.69 8.29 -5.22
N ILE A 178 -28.64 8.73 -4.53
CA ILE A 178 -28.56 10.06 -3.94
C ILE A 178 -27.27 10.75 -4.43
N PRO A 179 -27.37 11.88 -5.16
CA PRO A 179 -26.23 12.58 -5.72
C PRO A 179 -25.15 12.88 -4.66
N SER A 180 -23.89 12.66 -5.03
CA SER A 180 -22.75 13.09 -4.21
C SER A 180 -22.58 14.60 -4.28
N CYS A 181 -22.05 15.19 -3.21
CA CYS A 181 -21.64 16.59 -3.24
C CYS A 181 -20.41 16.79 -4.13
N ASN A 182 -20.29 18.00 -4.66
CA ASN A 182 -19.02 18.49 -5.18
C ASN A 182 -18.07 18.80 -4.01
N SER A 183 -16.77 18.70 -4.24
CA SER A 183 -15.75 18.99 -3.23
C SER A 183 -14.50 19.60 -3.85
N LYS A 184 -13.90 20.57 -3.16
CA LYS A 184 -12.57 21.09 -3.47
C LYS A 184 -11.73 21.12 -2.20
N TRP A 185 -10.42 21.09 -2.38
CA TRP A 185 -9.47 21.26 -1.28
C TRP A 185 -8.32 22.15 -1.72
N SER A 186 -7.92 23.09 -0.88
CA SER A 186 -6.69 23.86 -1.06
C SER A 186 -5.93 23.97 0.27
N GLN A 187 -4.60 24.17 0.19
CA GLN A 187 -3.78 24.28 1.39
C GLN A 187 -4.12 25.52 2.24
N GLN A 188 -4.59 26.59 1.59
CA GLN A 188 -4.89 27.88 2.23
C GLN A 188 -6.31 27.94 2.81
N GLU A 189 -7.29 27.40 2.10
CA GLU A 189 -8.72 27.52 2.43
C GLU A 189 -9.30 26.25 3.06
N GLY A 190 -8.56 25.13 3.04
CA GLY A 190 -9.02 23.84 3.53
C GLY A 190 -9.97 23.15 2.56
N GLY A 191 -10.85 22.30 3.09
CA GLY A 191 -11.85 21.57 2.32
C GLY A 191 -13.17 22.34 2.23
N GLU A 192 -13.80 22.35 1.06
CA GLU A 192 -15.15 22.88 0.88
C GLU A 192 -15.99 21.86 0.10
N VAL A 193 -17.25 21.69 0.49
CA VAL A 193 -18.23 20.85 -0.19
C VAL A 193 -19.49 21.65 -0.51
N TRP A 194 -20.06 21.42 -1.68
CA TRP A 194 -21.28 22.11 -2.10
C TRP A 194 -22.17 21.22 -2.97
N CYS A 195 -23.41 21.67 -3.14
CA CYS A 195 -24.40 21.04 -4.02
C CYS A 195 -24.89 22.06 -5.05
N ASP A 196 -24.85 21.71 -6.34
CA ASP A 196 -25.39 22.58 -7.40
C ASP A 196 -26.91 22.72 -7.26
N ALA A 197 -27.57 21.64 -6.85
CA ALA A 197 -28.97 21.60 -6.48
C ALA A 197 -29.14 20.94 -5.09
N GLY A 198 -29.75 21.68 -4.16
CA GLY A 198 -29.99 21.21 -2.79
C GLY A 198 -28.93 21.63 -1.78
N TYR A 199 -28.83 20.88 -0.69
CA TYR A 199 -28.00 21.19 0.47
C TYR A 199 -27.14 19.97 0.85
N PRO A 200 -25.85 20.17 1.14
CA PRO A 200 -24.95 19.08 1.52
C PRO A 200 -25.31 18.52 2.91
N ARG A 201 -25.37 17.19 3.01
CA ARG A 201 -25.54 16.44 4.26
C ARG A 201 -24.57 15.29 4.37
N LEU A 202 -24.07 15.07 5.58
CA LEU A 202 -23.31 13.89 5.93
C LEU A 202 -24.27 12.73 6.19
N VAL A 203 -24.10 11.66 5.42
CA VAL A 203 -24.88 10.42 5.54
C VAL A 203 -23.95 9.27 5.88
N GLN A 204 -24.40 8.38 6.77
CA GLN A 204 -23.63 7.20 7.13
C GLN A 204 -23.53 6.23 5.95
N ARG A 205 -22.50 5.38 5.96
CA ARG A 205 -22.36 4.22 5.08
C ARG A 205 -22.60 2.93 5.85
N PRO A 206 -23.85 2.45 5.98
CA PRO A 206 -24.16 1.33 6.86
C PRO A 206 -23.43 0.04 6.50
N LEU A 207 -23.24 -0.24 5.20
CA LEU A 207 -22.58 -1.47 4.78
C LEU A 207 -21.06 -1.41 4.92
N GLU A 208 -20.45 -0.23 5.04
CA GLU A 208 -19.01 -0.12 5.27
C GLU A 208 -18.63 -0.73 6.64
N MET A 209 -19.45 -0.54 7.67
CA MET A 209 -19.22 -1.18 8.97
C MET A 209 -19.11 -2.71 8.86
N ALA A 210 -19.94 -3.33 8.04
CA ALA A 210 -19.90 -4.77 7.81
C ALA A 210 -18.69 -5.21 6.95
N LEU A 211 -18.10 -4.28 6.18
CA LEU A 211 -16.99 -4.51 5.27
C LEU A 211 -15.63 -4.33 5.95
N ASN A 212 -15.45 -3.27 6.73
CA ASN A 212 -14.17 -2.86 7.29
C ASN A 212 -14.20 -2.66 8.83
N GLY A 213 -15.35 -2.83 9.47
CA GLY A 213 -15.50 -2.62 10.92
C GLY A 213 -15.42 -1.16 11.35
N LYS A 214 -15.45 -0.21 10.40
CA LYS A 214 -15.34 1.23 10.65
C LYS A 214 -16.64 1.92 10.24
N ARG A 215 -17.06 2.90 11.03
CA ARG A 215 -18.12 3.83 10.64
C ARG A 215 -17.51 4.91 9.77
N SER A 216 -18.05 5.08 8.57
CA SER A 216 -17.72 6.21 7.72
C SER A 216 -18.99 6.95 7.30
N ARG A 217 -18.77 8.18 6.85
CA ARG A 217 -19.80 9.08 6.35
C ARG A 217 -19.38 9.57 4.97
N ARG A 218 -20.35 9.89 4.13
CA ARG A 218 -20.14 10.58 2.87
C ARG A 218 -21.01 11.84 2.79
N CYS A 219 -20.64 12.75 1.91
CA CYS A 219 -21.51 13.85 1.55
C CYS A 219 -22.54 13.40 0.48
N ALA A 220 -23.77 13.87 0.64
CA ALA A 220 -24.86 13.70 -0.31
C ALA A 220 -25.71 14.98 -0.38
N CYS A 221 -26.27 15.27 -1.56
CA CYS A 221 -27.12 16.43 -1.79
C CYS A 221 -28.59 16.07 -1.62
N PHE A 222 -29.29 16.85 -0.80
CA PHE A 222 -30.73 16.68 -0.53
C PHE A 222 -31.50 17.96 -0.84
N LYS A 223 -32.76 17.82 -1.26
CA LYS A 223 -33.68 18.95 -1.40
C LYS A 223 -34.15 19.44 -0.04
N GLU A 224 -34.68 20.65 0.00
CA GLU A 224 -35.17 21.28 1.23
C GLU A 224 -36.23 20.43 1.96
N GLU A 225 -37.18 19.88 1.19
CA GLU A 225 -38.24 18.98 1.69
C GLU A 225 -37.72 17.68 2.31
N GLU A 226 -36.49 17.27 1.98
CA GLU A 226 -35.87 16.02 2.46
C GLU A 226 -35.01 16.23 3.70
N LEU A 227 -34.72 17.49 4.10
CA LEU A 227 -33.79 17.80 5.18
C LEU A 227 -34.26 17.34 6.56
N GLY A 228 -35.55 17.06 6.73
CA GLY A 228 -36.13 16.52 7.97
C GLY A 228 -35.94 15.00 8.14
N GLN A 229 -35.35 14.30 7.17
CA GLN A 229 -35.14 12.86 7.26
C GLN A 229 -34.13 12.49 8.37
N PRO A 230 -34.36 11.40 9.12
CA PRO A 230 -33.43 10.95 10.14
C PRO A 230 -32.11 10.47 9.52
N GLY A 231 -31.00 10.72 10.22
CA GLY A 231 -29.67 10.27 9.80
C GLY A 231 -28.92 11.23 8.86
N LEU A 232 -29.50 12.41 8.58
CA LEU A 232 -28.81 13.51 7.91
C LEU A 232 -28.08 14.37 8.95
N GLU A 233 -26.76 14.47 8.83
CA GLU A 233 -25.94 15.32 9.71
C GLU A 233 -25.47 16.57 8.95
N VAL A 234 -25.46 17.72 9.62
CA VAL A 234 -24.91 18.98 9.09
C VAL A 234 -23.42 19.06 9.41
N TYR A 235 -22.63 19.65 8.51
CA TYR A 235 -21.22 19.92 8.77
C TYR A 235 -21.04 20.84 9.98
N LYS A 236 -19.96 20.65 10.72
CA LYS A 236 -19.63 21.50 11.87
C LYS A 236 -19.48 22.95 11.40
N ASN A 237 -20.11 23.89 12.11
CA ASN A 237 -20.13 25.32 11.78
C ASN A 237 -20.77 25.67 10.42
N CYS A 238 -21.61 24.78 9.85
CA CYS A 238 -22.37 25.09 8.66
C CYS A 238 -23.83 25.39 9.01
N ASP A 239 -24.42 26.40 8.35
CA ASP A 239 -25.85 26.71 8.51
C ASP A 239 -26.72 25.59 7.91
N PHE A 240 -27.90 25.37 8.49
CA PHE A 240 -28.82 24.33 8.05
C PHE A 240 -29.23 24.50 6.58
N LEU A 241 -29.45 25.73 6.11
CA LEU A 241 -29.80 26.04 4.73
C LEU A 241 -28.59 26.54 3.91
N SER A 242 -27.37 26.20 4.33
CA SER A 242 -26.20 26.53 3.51
C SER A 242 -26.06 25.59 2.32
N LYS A 243 -25.83 26.14 1.13
CA LYS A 243 -25.55 25.38 -0.10
C LYS A 243 -24.08 24.95 -0.22
N SER A 244 -23.21 25.53 0.60
CA SER A 244 -21.79 25.18 0.71
C SER A 244 -21.34 25.12 2.16
N CYS A 245 -20.45 24.18 2.49
CA CYS A 245 -19.91 23.99 3.83
C CYS A 245 -18.39 23.80 3.78
N VAL A 246 -17.69 24.43 4.73
CA VAL A 246 -16.27 24.18 4.99
C VAL A 246 -16.12 22.89 5.81
N VAL A 247 -15.08 22.10 5.51
CA VAL A 247 -14.79 20.77 6.08
C VAL A 247 -13.51 20.77 6.90
#